data_AF-A0A962BWB5-F1
#
_entry.id   AF-A0A962BWB5-F1
#
_cell.length_a   1.000
_cell.length_b   1.000
_cell.length_c   1.000
_cell.angle_alpha   90.00
_cell.angle_beta   90.00
_cell.angle_gamma   90.00
#
_symmetry.space_group_name_H-M   'P 1'
#
loop_
_entity.id
_entity.type
_entity.pdbx_description
1 polymer ?
#
loop_
_entity_poly.entity_id
_entity_poly.type
_entity_poly.pdbx_seq_one_letter_code
_entity_poly.pdbx_strand_id
1 'polypeptide(L)'
;MSFDSPSALTALTPLDGRYRSKVTPLLPIFSEYGLIRARVRVEIEWLLALAAEPGIGELPAFNDGAVARLRALSDGFSVADGERVKAIEATTNHDVKAVEYFIKERLKDDAELAPALEFVHFACTSEDINNLSYALMLREARQAVLLPETDAVIDQLRGLAHAQARQPMLSRTHGQTASPTTLGKE
;
A
#
# COMPACT_ATOMS: atom_id res chain seq x y z
N MET A 1 -21.26 -2.19 -28.80
CA MET A 1 -19.95 -1.62 -28.43
C MET A 1 -19.40 -2.48 -27.31
N SER A 2 -18.26 -3.13 -27.51
CA SER A 2 -17.62 -3.94 -26.47
C SER A 2 -16.82 -3.01 -25.55
N PHE A 3 -17.02 -3.18 -24.24
CA PHE A 3 -16.25 -2.51 -23.19
C PHE A 3 -15.19 -3.46 -22.60
N ASP A 4 -14.78 -4.48 -23.35
CA ASP A 4 -13.93 -5.58 -22.84
C ASP A 4 -12.51 -5.14 -22.46
N SER A 5 -12.12 -3.90 -22.73
CA SER A 5 -10.88 -3.31 -22.22
C SER A 5 -11.17 -1.99 -21.51
N PRO A 6 -10.82 -1.87 -20.21
CA PRO A 6 -11.02 -0.63 -19.49
C PRO A 6 -10.17 0.49 -20.09
N SER A 7 -10.79 1.62 -20.40
CA SER A 7 -10.14 2.85 -20.84
C SER A 7 -10.43 3.97 -19.85
N ALA A 8 -9.61 5.03 -19.84
CA ALA A 8 -9.87 6.19 -19.00
C ALA A 8 -11.23 6.87 -19.30
N LEU A 9 -11.74 6.73 -20.54
CA LEU A 9 -13.03 7.29 -20.95
C LEU A 9 -14.22 6.46 -20.47
N THR A 10 -14.01 5.15 -20.26
CA THR A 10 -15.05 4.20 -19.86
C THR A 10 -14.94 3.77 -18.40
N ALA A 11 -13.99 4.35 -17.64
CA ALA A 11 -13.84 4.13 -16.22
C ALA A 11 -15.07 4.65 -15.44
N LEU A 12 -15.59 3.83 -14.53
CA LEU A 12 -16.77 4.17 -13.73
C LEU A 12 -16.48 5.32 -12.75
N THR A 13 -15.32 5.27 -12.10
CA THR A 13 -14.85 6.35 -11.21
C THR A 13 -13.90 7.27 -11.96
N PRO A 14 -14.02 8.60 -11.78
CA PRO A 14 -13.09 9.53 -12.40
C PRO A 14 -11.67 9.41 -11.82
N LEU A 15 -11.49 8.78 -10.65
CA LEU A 15 -10.16 8.52 -10.07
C LEU A 15 -9.34 7.57 -10.94
N ASP A 16 -9.97 6.61 -11.62
CA ASP A 16 -9.30 5.68 -12.54
C ASP A 16 -9.35 6.13 -14.00
N GLY A 17 -10.08 7.23 -14.28
CA GLY A 17 -10.21 7.84 -15.60
C GLY A 17 -9.63 9.25 -15.65
N ARG A 18 -10.53 10.24 -15.65
CA ARG A 18 -10.21 11.68 -15.80
C ARG A 18 -9.08 12.18 -14.91
N TYR A 19 -8.99 11.69 -13.67
CA TYR A 19 -8.03 12.14 -12.65
C TYR A 19 -6.94 11.10 -12.34
N ARG A 20 -6.81 10.03 -13.13
CA ARG A 20 -5.83 8.97 -12.88
C ARG A 20 -4.40 9.48 -12.72
N SER A 21 -4.01 10.46 -13.53
CA SER A 21 -2.68 11.07 -13.43
C SER A 21 -2.43 11.80 -12.11
N LYS A 22 -3.49 12.20 -11.39
CA LYS A 22 -3.41 12.86 -10.08
C LYS A 22 -3.32 11.90 -8.90
N VAL A 23 -3.72 10.64 -9.10
CA VAL A 23 -3.70 9.59 -8.06
C VAL A 23 -2.79 8.41 -8.42
N THR A 24 -1.98 8.53 -9.47
CA THR A 24 -1.06 7.47 -9.90
C THR A 24 -0.15 6.94 -8.77
N PRO A 25 0.40 7.78 -7.86
CA PRO A 25 1.17 7.30 -6.71
C PRO A 25 0.39 6.41 -5.74
N LEU A 26 -0.94 6.47 -5.73
CA LEU A 26 -1.80 5.65 -4.87
C LEU A 26 -2.10 4.28 -5.45
N LEU A 27 -1.91 4.08 -6.77
CA LEU A 27 -2.18 2.81 -7.43
C LEU A 27 -1.39 1.63 -6.85
N PRO A 28 -0.06 1.72 -6.62
CA PRO A 28 0.67 0.61 -6.01
C PRO A 28 0.28 0.35 -4.53
N ILE A 29 -0.53 1.21 -3.92
CA ILE A 29 -0.87 1.16 -2.49
C ILE A 29 -2.30 0.64 -2.29
N PHE A 30 -3.29 1.29 -2.91
CA PHE A 30 -4.72 1.05 -2.64
C PHE A 30 -5.44 0.22 -3.69
N SER A 31 -4.78 -0.12 -4.80
CA SER A 31 -5.36 -1.08 -5.75
C SER A 31 -5.38 -2.49 -5.17
N GLU A 32 -6.10 -3.40 -5.84
CA GLU A 32 -6.06 -4.83 -5.50
C GLU A 32 -4.62 -5.39 -5.57
N TYR A 33 -3.81 -4.95 -6.55
CA TYR A 33 -2.37 -5.27 -6.59
C TYR A 33 -1.65 -4.80 -5.32
N GLY A 34 -1.92 -3.57 -4.85
CA GLY A 34 -1.32 -3.02 -3.63
C GLY A 34 -1.72 -3.80 -2.38
N LEU A 35 -2.99 -4.20 -2.29
CA LEU A 35 -3.49 -5.05 -1.21
C LEU A 35 -2.82 -6.43 -1.21
N ILE A 36 -2.75 -7.09 -2.37
CA ILE A 36 -2.10 -8.41 -2.50
C ILE A 36 -0.62 -8.31 -2.13
N ARG A 37 0.10 -7.30 -2.62
CA ARG A 37 1.51 -7.05 -2.27
C ARG A 37 1.69 -6.89 -0.76
N ALA A 38 0.81 -6.11 -0.11
CA ALA A 38 0.85 -5.92 1.33
C ALA A 38 0.57 -7.22 2.10
N ARG A 39 -0.39 -8.03 1.66
CA ARG A 39 -0.69 -9.35 2.24
C ARG A 39 0.49 -10.30 2.12
N VAL A 40 1.11 -10.38 0.94
CA VAL A 40 2.33 -11.16 0.71
C VAL A 40 3.43 -10.75 1.69
N ARG A 41 3.64 -9.43 1.87
CA ARG A 41 4.61 -8.92 2.85
C ARG A 41 4.31 -9.37 4.28
N VAL A 42 3.05 -9.28 4.72
CA VAL A 42 2.66 -9.68 6.08
C VAL A 42 2.89 -11.18 6.30
N GLU A 43 2.48 -12.01 5.35
CA GLU A 43 2.69 -13.47 5.41
C GLU A 43 4.18 -13.84 5.47
N ILE A 44 5.02 -13.16 4.69
CA ILE A 44 6.47 -13.36 4.69
C ILE A 44 7.06 -12.99 6.06
N GLU A 45 6.75 -11.79 6.57
CA GLU A 45 7.29 -11.36 7.87
C GLU A 45 6.73 -12.21 9.02
N TRP A 46 5.52 -12.77 8.89
CA TRP A 46 4.97 -13.74 9.84
C TRP A 46 5.76 -15.05 9.83
N LEU A 47 6.02 -15.63 8.66
CA LEU A 47 6.83 -16.84 8.53
C LEU A 47 8.25 -16.63 9.09
N LEU A 48 8.85 -15.47 8.80
CA LEU A 48 10.16 -15.09 9.36
C LEU A 48 10.12 -14.96 10.89
N ALA A 49 9.06 -14.38 11.44
CA ALA A 49 8.88 -14.24 12.88
C ALA A 49 8.73 -15.61 13.57
N LEU A 50 7.95 -16.52 12.98
CA LEU A 50 7.81 -17.89 13.49
C LEU A 50 9.14 -18.64 13.48
N ALA A 51 9.91 -18.54 12.39
CA ALA A 51 11.21 -19.21 12.29
C ALA A 51 12.26 -18.63 13.26
N ALA A 52 12.12 -17.36 13.63
CA ALA A 52 13.02 -16.70 14.57
C ALA A 52 12.69 -17.02 16.05
N GLU A 53 11.53 -17.61 16.34
CA GLU A 53 11.08 -17.92 17.70
C GLU A 53 11.68 -19.25 18.18
N PRO A 54 12.60 -19.25 19.17
CA PRO A 54 13.27 -20.47 19.61
C PRO A 54 12.34 -21.54 20.21
N GLY A 55 11.14 -21.15 20.65
CA GLY A 55 10.12 -22.06 21.15
C GLY A 55 9.45 -22.93 20.09
N ILE A 56 9.58 -22.61 18.79
CA ILE A 56 8.99 -23.39 17.68
C ILE A 56 10.07 -24.29 17.09
N GLY A 57 10.30 -25.45 17.71
CA GLY A 57 11.36 -26.38 17.30
C GLY A 57 11.17 -27.00 15.91
N GLU A 58 9.93 -27.06 15.43
CA GLU A 58 9.55 -27.57 14.12
C GLU A 58 9.92 -26.63 12.96
N LEU A 59 10.19 -25.35 13.25
CA LEU A 59 10.55 -24.34 12.26
C LEU A 59 11.86 -23.65 12.67
N PRO A 60 13.03 -24.18 12.27
CA PRO A 60 14.31 -23.57 12.60
C PRO A 60 14.51 -22.24 11.89
N ALA A 61 15.33 -21.37 12.49
CA ALA A 61 15.69 -20.08 11.90
C ALA A 61 16.33 -20.24 10.52
N PHE A 62 15.87 -19.44 9.57
CA PHE A 62 16.42 -19.38 8.23
C PHE A 62 17.77 -18.66 8.20
N ASN A 63 18.65 -19.05 7.28
CA ASN A 63 19.87 -18.27 7.04
C ASN A 63 19.56 -16.95 6.32
N ASP A 64 20.52 -16.02 6.34
CA ASP A 64 20.37 -14.68 5.73
C ASP A 64 19.99 -14.74 4.25
N GLY A 65 20.45 -15.76 3.53
CA GLY A 65 20.11 -15.97 2.13
C GLY A 65 18.63 -16.32 1.92
N ALA A 66 18.08 -17.21 2.74
CA ALA A 66 16.65 -17.55 2.73
C ALA A 66 15.78 -16.36 3.17
N VAL A 67 16.21 -15.62 4.20
CA VAL A 67 15.53 -14.38 4.63
C VAL A 67 15.47 -13.36 3.48
N ALA A 68 16.58 -13.16 2.76
CA ALA A 68 16.63 -12.26 1.63
C ALA A 68 15.72 -12.71 0.47
N ARG A 69 15.71 -14.02 0.14
CA ARG A 69 14.82 -14.58 -0.89
C ARG A 69 13.34 -14.41 -0.53
N LEU A 70 12.99 -14.62 0.74
CA LEU A 70 11.63 -14.41 1.24
C LEU A 70 11.20 -12.95 1.08
N ARG A 71 11.97 -11.99 1.60
CA ARG A 71 11.61 -10.56 1.51
C ARG A 71 11.53 -10.06 0.07
N ALA A 72 12.38 -10.58 -0.82
CA ALA A 72 12.35 -10.28 -2.24
C ALA A 72 11.03 -10.62 -2.94
N LEU A 73 10.24 -11.58 -2.42
CA LEU A 73 8.90 -11.88 -2.95
C LEU A 73 7.94 -10.70 -2.78
N SER A 74 8.05 -9.94 -1.69
CA SER A 74 7.24 -8.74 -1.47
C SER A 74 7.85 -7.47 -2.08
N ASP A 75 9.16 -7.31 -1.99
CA ASP A 75 9.85 -6.11 -2.50
C ASP A 75 9.88 -6.07 -4.05
N GLY A 76 9.99 -7.24 -4.68
CA GLY A 76 9.97 -7.43 -6.13
C GLY A 76 8.60 -7.82 -6.71
N PHE A 77 7.52 -7.70 -5.92
CA PHE A 77 6.19 -8.18 -6.31
C PHE A 77 5.70 -7.49 -7.59
N SER A 78 5.40 -8.27 -8.62
CA SER A 78 5.04 -7.76 -9.96
C SER A 78 3.53 -7.84 -10.24
N VAL A 79 3.09 -7.16 -11.30
CA VAL A 79 1.69 -7.29 -11.77
C VAL A 79 1.38 -8.74 -12.15
N ALA A 80 2.33 -9.45 -12.76
CA ALA A 80 2.18 -10.86 -13.11
C ALA A 80 2.01 -11.76 -11.88
N ASP A 81 2.67 -11.43 -10.76
CA ASP A 81 2.44 -12.14 -9.49
C ASP A 81 1.02 -11.89 -8.96
N GLY A 82 0.53 -10.65 -9.05
CA GLY A 82 -0.86 -10.32 -8.73
C GLY A 82 -1.86 -11.09 -9.60
N GLU A 83 -1.63 -11.18 -10.91
CA GLU A 83 -2.43 -11.99 -11.82
C GLU A 83 -2.39 -13.48 -11.46
N ARG A 84 -1.22 -13.99 -11.02
CA ARG A 84 -1.11 -15.37 -10.53
C ARG A 84 -1.96 -15.61 -9.29
N VAL A 85 -1.98 -14.68 -8.34
CA VAL A 85 -2.87 -14.76 -7.16
C VAL A 85 -4.34 -14.77 -7.60
N LYS A 86 -4.76 -13.90 -8.53
CA LYS A 86 -6.13 -13.90 -9.06
C LYS A 86 -6.51 -15.21 -9.76
N ALA A 87 -5.57 -15.84 -10.47
CA ALA A 87 -5.80 -17.14 -11.09
C ALA A 87 -6.02 -18.26 -10.07
N ILE A 88 -5.29 -18.23 -8.94
CA ILE A 88 -5.49 -19.16 -7.82
C ILE A 88 -6.83 -18.87 -7.12
N GLU A 89 -7.16 -17.60 -6.94
CA GLU A 89 -8.43 -17.16 -6.35
C GLU A 89 -9.64 -17.64 -7.14
N ALA A 90 -9.56 -17.69 -8.47
CA ALA A 90 -10.63 -18.23 -9.32
C ALA A 90 -10.98 -19.70 -8.98
N THR A 91 -10.05 -20.45 -8.39
CA THR A 91 -10.29 -21.83 -7.93
C THR A 91 -10.73 -21.89 -6.46
N THR A 92 -10.14 -21.07 -5.61
CA THR A 92 -10.39 -21.10 -4.15
C THR A 92 -11.59 -20.28 -3.71
N ASN A 93 -12.00 -19.31 -4.51
CA ASN A 93 -13.00 -18.28 -4.20
C ASN A 93 -12.71 -17.54 -2.88
N HIS A 94 -11.41 -17.40 -2.53
CA HIS A 94 -10.95 -16.73 -1.33
C HIS A 94 -9.57 -16.08 -1.56
N ASP A 95 -9.50 -14.77 -1.44
CA ASP A 95 -8.33 -13.95 -1.74
C ASP A 95 -7.10 -14.22 -0.84
N VAL A 96 -7.25 -14.27 0.49
CA VAL A 96 -6.14 -14.58 1.41
C VAL A 96 -5.65 -16.00 1.21
N LYS A 97 -6.55 -16.97 1.00
CA LYS A 97 -6.14 -18.35 0.70
C LYS A 97 -5.35 -18.43 -0.62
N ALA A 98 -5.69 -17.60 -1.60
CA ALA A 98 -4.93 -17.51 -2.84
C ALA A 98 -3.52 -16.94 -2.64
N VAL A 99 -3.35 -15.98 -1.72
CA VAL A 99 -2.02 -15.49 -1.30
C VAL A 99 -1.20 -16.58 -0.62
N GLU A 100 -1.79 -17.35 0.29
CA GLU A 100 -1.12 -18.49 0.94
C GLU A 100 -0.59 -19.49 -0.11
N TYR A 101 -1.45 -19.91 -1.05
CA TYR A 101 -1.06 -20.83 -2.12
C TYR A 101 -0.02 -20.23 -3.06
N PHE A 102 -0.12 -18.94 -3.39
CA PHE A 102 0.91 -18.27 -4.18
C PHE A 102 2.27 -18.37 -3.49
N ILE A 103 2.35 -18.05 -2.18
CA ILE A 103 3.61 -18.16 -1.43
C ILE A 103 4.10 -19.60 -1.43
N LYS A 104 3.23 -20.58 -1.16
CA LYS A 104 3.60 -22.01 -1.22
C LYS A 104 4.17 -22.40 -2.60
N GLU A 105 3.58 -21.92 -3.70
CA GLU A 105 4.09 -22.15 -5.05
C GLU A 105 5.49 -21.56 -5.28
N ARG A 106 5.80 -20.42 -4.66
CA ARG A 106 7.12 -19.77 -4.77
C ARG A 106 8.21 -20.47 -3.96
N LEU A 107 7.83 -21.19 -2.90
CA LEU A 107 8.77 -21.80 -1.95
C LEU A 107 9.00 -23.30 -2.19
N LYS A 108 8.09 -23.99 -2.88
CA LYS A 108 8.10 -25.46 -2.97
C LYS A 108 9.37 -26.10 -3.53
N ASP A 109 10.11 -25.39 -4.38
CA ASP A 109 11.31 -25.89 -5.04
C ASP A 109 12.60 -25.41 -4.34
N ASP A 110 12.49 -24.62 -3.26
CA ASP A 110 13.61 -24.14 -2.45
C ASP A 110 13.92 -25.15 -1.33
N ALA A 111 15.11 -25.75 -1.36
CA ALA A 111 15.47 -26.81 -0.42
C ALA A 111 15.43 -26.40 1.07
N GLU A 112 15.62 -25.11 1.36
CA GLU A 112 15.60 -24.58 2.74
C GLU A 112 14.20 -24.12 3.16
N LEU A 113 13.42 -23.58 2.22
CA LEU A 113 12.09 -23.01 2.52
C LEU A 113 10.94 -24.01 2.31
N ALA A 114 11.11 -25.02 1.46
CA ALA A 114 10.09 -26.04 1.20
C ALA A 114 9.64 -26.81 2.47
N PRO A 115 10.51 -27.12 3.45
CA PRO A 115 10.06 -27.71 4.72
C PRO A 115 9.11 -26.81 5.52
N ALA A 116 9.14 -25.50 5.28
CA ALA A 116 8.34 -24.51 6.02
C ALA A 116 6.99 -24.18 5.35
N LEU A 117 6.62 -24.85 4.26
CA LEU A 117 5.39 -24.53 3.49
C LEU A 117 4.14 -24.52 4.35
N GLU A 118 3.98 -25.48 5.27
CA GLU A 118 2.80 -25.58 6.12
C GLU A 118 2.81 -24.60 7.30
N PHE A 119 3.90 -23.83 7.46
CA PHE A 119 3.96 -22.69 8.39
C PHE A 119 3.51 -21.37 7.75
N VAL A 120 3.33 -21.32 6.43
CA VAL A 120 2.69 -20.18 5.76
C VAL A 120 1.26 -20.05 6.27
N HIS A 121 0.86 -18.86 6.73
CA HIS A 121 -0.43 -18.59 7.35
C HIS A 121 -0.70 -19.36 8.68
N PHE A 122 0.33 -19.92 9.33
CA PHE A 122 0.13 -20.74 10.52
C PHE A 122 -0.52 -19.95 11.67
N ALA A 123 -1.60 -20.49 12.21
CA ALA A 123 -2.40 -19.93 13.30
C ALA A 123 -3.01 -18.54 13.04
N CYS A 124 -2.95 -18.03 11.80
CA CYS A 124 -3.59 -16.79 11.42
C CYS A 124 -5.07 -17.01 11.04
N THR A 125 -5.86 -15.96 11.24
CA THR A 125 -7.09 -15.74 10.46
C THR A 125 -6.82 -14.73 9.35
N SER A 126 -7.68 -14.69 8.34
CA SER A 126 -7.62 -13.72 7.24
C SER A 126 -7.49 -12.28 7.71
N GLU A 127 -8.09 -11.93 8.86
CA GLU A 127 -8.04 -10.58 9.40
C GLU A 127 -6.69 -10.20 10.03
N ASP A 128 -5.89 -11.17 10.48
CA ASP A 128 -4.51 -10.88 10.94
C ASP A 128 -3.65 -10.38 9.78
N ILE A 129 -3.94 -10.86 8.56
CA ILE A 129 -3.26 -10.43 7.34
C ILE A 129 -3.86 -9.13 6.82
N ASN A 130 -5.19 -9.02 6.80
CA ASN A 130 -5.89 -7.86 6.24
C ASN A 130 -5.62 -6.58 7.04
N ASN A 131 -5.79 -6.61 8.37
CA ASN A 131 -5.68 -5.40 9.17
C ASN A 131 -4.25 -4.80 9.14
N LEU A 132 -3.22 -5.67 9.15
CA LEU A 132 -1.82 -5.28 9.03
C LEU A 132 -1.53 -4.76 7.62
N SER A 133 -2.09 -5.40 6.58
CA SER A 133 -1.99 -4.91 5.20
C SER A 133 -2.57 -3.50 5.07
N TYR A 134 -3.78 -3.27 5.60
CA TYR A 134 -4.40 -1.93 5.61
C TYR A 134 -3.56 -0.91 6.39
N ALA A 135 -3.01 -1.29 7.54
CA ALA A 135 -2.12 -0.42 8.32
C ALA A 135 -0.86 -0.05 7.54
N LEU A 136 -0.24 -1.00 6.83
CA LEU A 136 0.91 -0.76 5.96
C LEU A 136 0.55 0.17 4.79
N MET A 137 -0.58 -0.06 4.12
CA MET A 137 -1.08 0.76 3.01
C MET A 137 -1.35 2.19 3.46
N LEU A 138 -2.04 2.38 4.59
CA LEU A 138 -2.30 3.72 5.16
C LEU A 138 -1.01 4.43 5.56
N ARG A 139 -0.05 3.71 6.15
CA ARG A 139 1.25 4.27 6.53
C ARG A 139 2.04 4.71 5.29
N GLU A 140 2.10 3.87 4.25
CA GLU A 140 2.77 4.15 2.99
C GLU A 140 2.13 5.36 2.28
N ALA A 141 0.81 5.38 2.13
CA ALA A 141 0.10 6.50 1.53
C ALA A 141 0.33 7.81 2.30
N ARG A 142 0.33 7.75 3.64
CA ARG A 142 0.62 8.93 4.46
C ARG A 142 2.02 9.47 4.21
N GLN A 143 3.03 8.59 4.26
CA GLN A 143 4.44 8.99 4.19
C GLN A 143 4.88 9.37 2.78
N ALA A 144 4.48 8.60 1.78
CA ALA A 144 4.96 8.75 0.41
C ALA A 144 4.11 9.71 -0.44
N VAL A 145 2.86 9.99 -0.04
CA VAL A 145 1.92 10.79 -0.85
C VAL A 145 1.35 11.95 -0.05
N LEU A 146 0.62 11.68 1.05
CA LEU A 146 -0.14 12.73 1.72
C LEU A 146 0.75 13.82 2.33
N LEU A 147 1.81 13.44 3.05
CA LEU A 147 2.71 14.40 3.70
C LEU A 147 3.45 15.26 2.68
N PRO A 148 4.11 14.71 1.64
CA PRO A 148 4.75 15.52 0.60
C PRO A 148 3.81 16.53 -0.09
N GLU A 149 2.59 16.12 -0.43
CA GLU A 149 1.61 17.02 -1.07
C GLU A 149 1.13 18.10 -0.10
N THR A 150 0.95 17.76 1.18
CA THR A 150 0.58 18.74 2.21
C THR A 150 1.70 19.75 2.43
N ASP A 151 2.94 19.29 2.51
CA ASP A 151 4.12 20.15 2.64
C ASP A 151 4.26 21.10 1.45
N ALA A 152 4.01 20.62 0.22
CA ALA A 152 4.00 21.46 -0.97
C ALA A 152 2.95 22.58 -0.90
N VAL A 153 1.75 22.29 -0.39
CA VAL A 153 0.71 23.31 -0.16
C VAL A 153 1.14 24.30 0.93
N ILE A 154 1.68 23.80 2.04
CA ILE A 154 2.20 24.64 3.13
C ILE A 154 3.28 25.60 2.61
N ASP A 155 4.20 25.11 1.79
CA ASP A 155 5.28 25.92 1.23
C ASP A 155 4.76 26.99 0.25
N GLN A 156 3.77 26.66 -0.58
CA GLN A 156 3.10 27.63 -1.45
C GLN A 156 2.39 28.72 -0.63
N LEU A 157 1.62 28.32 0.39
CA LEU A 157 0.94 29.27 1.28
C LEU A 157 1.94 30.14 2.04
N ARG A 158 3.05 29.56 2.53
CA ARG A 158 4.13 30.32 3.19
C ARG A 158 4.78 31.32 2.23
N GLY A 159 5.00 30.92 0.97
CA GLY A 159 5.50 31.80 -0.07
C GLY A 159 4.58 32.99 -0.31
N LEU A 160 3.27 32.75 -0.44
CA LEU A 160 2.25 33.79 -0.58
C LEU A 160 2.21 34.71 0.65
N ALA A 161 2.25 34.14 1.85
CA ALA A 161 2.25 34.88 3.10
C ALA A 161 3.41 35.89 3.16
N HIS A 162 4.63 35.46 2.83
CA HIS A 162 5.79 36.35 2.81
C HIS A 162 5.74 37.38 1.67
N ALA A 163 5.33 36.96 0.46
CA ALA A 163 5.23 37.87 -0.68
C ALA A 163 4.19 38.98 -0.46
N GLN A 164 3.09 38.66 0.24
CA GLN A 164 1.98 39.57 0.51
C GLN A 164 2.00 40.15 1.93
N ALA A 165 3.11 40.00 2.66
CA ALA A 165 3.20 40.37 4.08
C ALA A 165 2.87 41.84 4.38
N ARG A 166 3.13 42.74 3.43
CA ARG A 166 2.88 44.18 3.54
C ARG A 166 1.67 44.67 2.75
N GLN A 167 0.92 43.79 2.10
CA GLN A 167 -0.25 44.16 1.30
C GLN A 167 -1.44 44.40 2.24
N PRO A 168 -1.88 45.65 2.50
CA PRO A 168 -3.00 45.91 3.38
C PRO A 168 -4.30 45.36 2.76
N MET A 169 -5.17 44.82 3.60
CA MET A 169 -6.47 44.29 3.22
C MET A 169 -7.55 44.74 4.20
N LEU A 170 -8.71 45.16 3.68
CA LEU A 170 -9.89 45.42 4.49
C LEU A 170 -10.52 44.09 4.91
N SER A 171 -10.34 43.74 6.18
CA SER A 171 -10.89 42.51 6.75
C SER A 171 -12.42 42.52 6.74
N ARG A 172 -13.02 41.32 6.77
CA ARG A 172 -14.45 41.14 6.94
C ARG A 172 -14.78 40.20 8.09
N THR A 173 -15.52 40.67 9.08
CA THR A 173 -16.11 39.84 10.14
C THR A 173 -17.63 39.84 9.95
N HIS A 174 -18.24 38.64 9.94
CA HIS A 174 -19.66 38.48 9.55
C HIS A 174 -19.99 39.14 8.19
N GLY A 175 -19.02 39.21 7.27
CA GLY A 175 -19.15 39.86 5.96
C GLY A 175 -19.08 41.40 5.99
N GLN A 176 -19.03 42.03 7.17
CA GLN A 176 -18.97 43.47 7.36
C GLN A 176 -17.54 43.99 7.47
N THR A 177 -17.31 45.24 7.13
CA THR A 177 -15.98 45.88 7.21
C THR A 177 -15.46 45.87 8.64
N ALA A 178 -14.23 45.39 8.83
CA ALA A 178 -13.59 45.29 10.13
C ALA A 178 -12.19 45.94 10.14
N SER A 179 -11.49 45.84 11.27
CA SER A 179 -10.12 46.36 11.41
C SER A 179 -9.20 45.75 10.34
N PRO A 180 -8.38 46.56 9.64
CA PRO A 180 -7.50 46.06 8.57
C PRO A 180 -6.54 44.95 9.02
N THR A 181 -6.19 44.08 8.08
CA THR A 181 -5.15 43.03 8.18
C THR A 181 -4.17 43.19 7.01
N THR A 182 -3.26 42.25 6.83
CA THR A 182 -2.51 42.11 5.57
C THR A 182 -2.89 40.82 4.86
N LEU A 183 -2.89 40.84 3.52
CA LEU A 183 -3.21 39.64 2.73
C LEU A 183 -2.27 38.49 3.06
N GLY A 184 -1.00 38.76 3.37
CA GLY A 184 -0.08 37.70 3.78
C GLY A 184 -0.32 37.13 5.18
N LYS A 185 -1.06 37.83 6.05
CA LYS A 185 -1.43 37.32 7.37
C LYS A 185 -2.65 36.40 7.31
N GLU A 186 -3.61 36.66 6.41
CA GLU A 186 -4.76 35.78 6.18
C GLU A 186 -4.38 34.56 5.35
#